data_AF-A0A4V6E665-F1
#
_entry.id   AF-A0A4V6E665-F1
#
_cell.length_a   1.000
_cell.length_b   1.000
_cell.length_c   1.000
_cell.angle_alpha   90.00
_cell.angle_beta   90.00
_cell.angle_gamma   90.00
#
_symmetry.space_group_name_H-M   'P 1'
#
loop_
_entity.id
_entity.type
_entity.pdbx_description
1 polymer ?
#
loop_
_entity_poly.entity_id
_entity_poly.type
_entity_poly.pdbx_seq_one_letter_code
_entity_poly.pdbx_strand_id
1 'polypeptide(L)' 'MNKRYYLILFLVFILIPIYWMVNMSFKPNSEILSRLTLYPHEFTLANYEEILTSEFWRAGYINSII' A
#
# COMPACT_ATOMS: atom_id res chain seq x y z
N MET A 1 -17.54 -8.45 29.07
CA MET A 1 -16.93 -7.81 27.89
C MET A 1 -17.57 -8.39 26.64
N ASN A 2 -18.19 -7.59 25.78
CA ASN A 2 -18.93 -8.10 24.62
C ASN A 2 -17.99 -8.79 23.62
N LYS A 3 -18.34 -9.99 23.16
CA LYS A 3 -17.52 -10.78 22.20
C LYS A 3 -17.18 -10.00 20.91
N ARG A 4 -18.01 -9.01 20.56
CA ARG A 4 -17.81 -8.09 19.43
C ARG A 4 -16.49 -7.31 19.49
N TYR A 5 -15.99 -6.98 20.68
CA TYR A 5 -14.72 -6.25 20.83
C TYR A 5 -13.52 -7.04 20.28
N TYR A 6 -13.50 -8.36 20.48
CA TYR A 6 -12.43 -9.21 19.95
C TYR A 6 -12.45 -9.25 18.42
N LEU A 7 -13.64 -9.28 17.81
CA LEU A 7 -13.78 -9.25 16.35
C LEU A 7 -13.30 -7.92 15.78
N ILE A 8 -13.63 -6.80 16.41
CA ILE A 8 -13.17 -5.47 15.98
C ILE A 8 -11.65 -5.38 16.09
N LEU A 9 -11.08 -5.81 17.21
CA LEU A 9 -9.63 -5.79 17.41
C LEU A 9 -8.91 -6.66 16.37
N PHE A 10 -9.43 -7.86 16.13
CA PHE A 10 -8.93 -8.77 15.10
C PHE A 10 -8.96 -8.14 13.69
N LEU A 11 -10.07 -7.50 13.32
CA LEU A 11 -10.19 -6.80 12.03
C LEU A 11 -9.18 -5.66 11.92
N VAL A 12 -9.02 -4.84 12.94
CA VAL A 12 -8.02 -3.75 12.94
C VAL A 12 -6.62 -4.32 12.74
N PHE A 13 -6.25 -5.38 13.46
CA PHE A 13 -4.94 -6.02 13.29
C PHE A 13 -4.69 -6.52 11.86
N ILE A 14 -5.69 -7.10 11.20
CA ILE A 14 -5.59 -7.55 9.81
C ILE A 14 -5.47 -6.36 8.85
N LEU A 15 -6.14 -5.24 9.14
CA LEU A 15 -6.11 -4.06 8.29
C LEU A 15 -4.80 -3.26 8.40
N ILE A 16 -4.02 -3.42 9.48
CA ILE A 16 -2.73 -2.72 9.66
C ILE A 16 -1.76 -2.93 8.46
N PRO A 17 -1.42 -4.17 8.05
CA PRO A 17 -0.52 -4.36 6.90
C PRO A 17 -1.10 -3.82 5.59
N ILE A 18 -2.42 -3.91 5.41
CA ILE A 18 -3.10 -3.37 4.20
C ILE A 18 -3.00 -1.84 4.18
N TYR A 19 -3.30 -1.19 5.31
CA TYR A 19 -3.12 0.25 5.47
C TYR A 19 -1.68 0.65 5.17
N TRP A 20 -0.71 -0.13 5.65
CA TRP A 20 0.70 0.15 5.38
C TRP A 20 1.04 0.10 3.89
N MET A 21 0.55 -0.91 3.16
CA MET A 21 0.77 -1.00 1.72
C MET A 21 0.12 0.17 0.97
N VAL A 22 -1.11 0.53 1.32
CA VAL A 22 -1.83 1.68 0.72
C VAL A 22 -1.13 3.00 1.05
N ASN A 23 -0.65 3.17 2.28
CA ASN A 23 0.11 4.35 2.67
C ASN A 23 1.40 4.49 1.84
N MET A 24 2.11 3.38 1.63
CA MET A 24 3.34 3.38 0.83
C MET A 24 3.11 3.64 -0.65
N SER A 25 1.98 3.20 -1.22
CA SER A 25 1.69 3.47 -2.63
C SER A 25 1.49 4.96 -2.95
N PHE A 26 1.16 5.77 -1.95
CA PHE A 26 1.02 7.23 -2.08
C PHE A 26 2.27 8.04 -1.70
N LYS A 27 3.42 7.40 -1.47
CA LYS A 27 4.67 8.09 -1.08
C LYS A 27 5.74 8.01 -2.18
N PRO A 28 6.59 9.04 -2.31
CA PRO A 28 7.80 8.95 -3.13
C PRO A 28 8.87 8.09 -2.44
N ASN A 29 9.76 7.49 -3.23
CA ASN A 29 10.87 6.68 -2.71
C ASN A 29 11.77 7.43 -1.72
N SER A 30 11.91 8.75 -1.88
CA SER A 30 12.62 9.62 -0.93
C SER A 30 12.03 9.57 0.47
N GLU A 31 10.70 9.60 0.60
CA GLU A 31 10.02 9.50 1.90
C GLU A 31 10.12 8.07 2.45
N ILE A 32 9.83 7.06 1.60
CA ILE A 32 9.82 5.64 1.98
C ILE A 32 11.16 5.20 2.57
N LEU A 33 12.27 5.62 1.96
CA LEU A 33 13.63 5.21 2.36
C LEU A 33 14.23 6.08 3.46
N SER A 34 13.74 7.32 3.65
CA SER A 34 14.35 8.25 4.60
C SER A 34 13.89 8.00 6.03
N ARG A 35 12.58 7.85 6.27
CA ARG A 35 12.02 7.83 7.64
C ARG A 35 10.76 6.96 7.70
N LEU A 36 10.52 6.36 8.87
CA LEU A 36 9.25 5.70 9.15
C LEU A 36 8.15 6.74 9.37
N THR A 37 7.29 6.96 8.37
CA THR A 37 6.12 7.86 8.46
C THR A 37 4.82 7.06 8.49
N LEU A 38 3.91 7.38 9.44
CA LEU A 38 2.65 6.65 9.59
C LEU A 38 1.65 6.95 8.46
N TYR A 39 1.72 8.12 7.85
CA TYR A 39 0.90 8.57 6.72
C TYR A 39 1.80 9.34 5.71
N PRO A 40 1.38 9.63 4.46
CA PRO A 40 2.22 10.30 3.48
C PRO A 40 2.39 11.77 3.84
N HIS A 41 3.63 12.21 4.03
CA HIS A 41 3.95 13.63 4.22
C HIS A 41 4.10 14.33 2.87
N GLU A 42 4.59 13.61 1.87
CA GLU A 42 4.66 14.01 0.48
C GLU A 42 3.74 13.09 -0.35
N PHE A 43 2.47 13.52 -0.53
CA PHE A 43 1.50 12.73 -1.29
C PHE A 43 1.85 12.74 -2.80
N THR A 44 1.82 11.57 -3.43
CA THR A 44 2.03 11.42 -4.87
C THR A 44 1.17 10.32 -5.49
N LEU A 45 0.91 10.44 -6.78
CA LEU A 45 0.28 9.41 -7.63
C LEU A 45 1.26 8.80 -8.65
N ALA A 46 2.54 9.19 -8.63
CA ALA A 46 3.53 8.75 -9.60
C ALA A 46 3.69 7.21 -9.66
N ASN A 47 3.56 6.52 -8.51
CA ASN A 47 3.61 5.05 -8.48
C ASN A 47 2.45 4.41 -9.25
N TYR A 48 1.26 5.01 -9.22
CA TYR A 48 0.10 4.54 -9.98
C TYR A 48 0.24 4.85 -11.47
N GLU A 49 0.81 6.00 -11.82
CA GLU A 49 1.12 6.31 -13.22
C GLU A 49 2.12 5.30 -13.80
N GLU A 50 3.20 5.02 -13.09
CA GLU A 50 4.22 4.05 -13.51
C GLU A 50 3.61 2.66 -13.74
N ILE A 51 2.85 2.14 -12.78
CA ILE A 51 2.32 0.77 -12.86
C ILE A 51 1.29 0.59 -13.98
N LEU A 52 0.58 1.66 -14.35
CA LEU A 52 -0.47 1.64 -15.38
C LEU A 52 0.06 1.93 -16.79
N THR A 53 1.18 2.66 -16.90
CA THR A 53 1.70 3.12 -18.21
C THR A 53 2.96 2.37 -18.66
N SER A 54 3.75 1.86 -17.73
CA SER A 54 5.03 1.20 -18.01
C SER A 54 4.87 -0.14 -18.73
N GLU A 55 5.68 -0.34 -19.77
CA GLU A 55 5.71 -1.59 -20.52
C GLU A 55 6.22 -2.77 -19.68
N PHE A 56 7.16 -2.50 -18.77
CA PHE A 56 7.73 -3.49 -17.89
C PHE A 56 6.66 -4.11 -16.97
N TRP A 57 5.87 -3.26 -16.31
CA TRP A 57 4.79 -3.70 -15.44
C TRP A 57 3.68 -4.41 -16.22
N ARG A 58 3.31 -3.88 -17.39
CA ARG A 58 2.32 -4.50 -18.28
C ARG A 58 2.72 -5.92 -18.68
N ALA A 59 3.96 -6.14 -19.10
CA ALA A 59 4.45 -7.48 -19.45
C ALA A 59 4.43 -8.43 -18.24
N GLY A 60 4.83 -7.94 -17.06
CA GLY A 60 4.75 -8.71 -15.81
C GLY A 60 3.32 -9.16 -15.48
N TYR A 61 2.33 -8.29 -15.65
CA TYR A 61 0.92 -8.64 -15.44
C TYR A 61 0.43 -9.70 -16.42
N ILE A 62 0.75 -9.56 -17.70
CA ILE A 62 0.37 -10.54 -18.73
C ILE A 62 0.96 -11.91 -18.42
N ASN A 63 2.26 -11.97 -18.10
CA ASN A 63 2.94 -13.22 -17.75
C ASN A 63 2.42 -13.89 -16.47
N SER A 64 1.71 -13.15 -15.61
CA SER A 64 1.13 -13.71 -14.38
C SER A 64 -0.27 -14.31 -14.61
N ILE A 65 -0.91 -14.00 -15.75
CA ILE A 65 -2.26 -14.45 -16.10
C ILE A 65 -2.23 -15.65 -17.05
N ILE A 66 -1.20 -15.74 -17.90
CA ILE A 66 -0.99 -16.81 -18.88
C ILE A 66 -0.29 -17.99 -18.23
#